data_AF-A0A0S8DA61-F1
#
_entry.id   AF-A0A0S8DA61-F1
#
_cell.length_a   1.000
_cell.length_b   1.000
_cell.length_c   1.000
_cell.angle_alpha   90.00
_cell.angle_beta   90.00
_cell.angle_gamma   90.00
#
_symmetry.space_group_name_H-M   'P 1'
#
loop_
_entity.id
_entity.type
_entity.pdbx_description
1 polymer ?
#
loop_
_entity_poly.entity_id
_entity_poly.type
_entity_poly.pdbx_seq_one_letter_code
_entity_poly.pdbx_strand_id
1 'polypeptide(L)'
;MAADEQERNMAVFCDFENIAIGAREAKYSKFDIKKVLERLLVKGSIVVKKAYCDWDRYKDFKAQMHEAAFELIEIPHVRQSGKNSADIRMVVDALDLCYTKEHVDTFVIVSGDSDFSPLVSKLRENNKEVIGVGVKHSSSDLLIANCDEFIYYDDLVREKPQKRGTRRKAQAKSARDKKDVKETAEAELPEDGSQKGIDLVVGTFEALLAERGGDEKIWGSMIKQALKRRNPGFNESYHGYKSFSSLLEDAQAHGLLHLERDEKSGGYIVTAAEVNTQG
;
A
#
# COMPACT_ATOMS: atom_id res chain seq x y z
N MET A 1 26.30 4.55 11.40
CA MET A 1 25.40 3.41 11.62
C MET A 1 24.17 3.71 10.79
N ALA A 2 23.91 2.92 9.74
CA ALA A 2 22.60 3.01 9.08
C ALA A 2 21.58 2.70 10.17
N ALA A 3 20.62 3.59 10.40
CA ALA A 3 19.50 3.27 11.27
C ALA A 3 18.91 1.97 10.73
N ASP A 4 18.88 0.94 11.56
CA ASP A 4 18.14 -0.27 11.30
C ASP A 4 16.68 0.19 11.22
N GLU A 5 16.18 0.49 10.02
CA GLU A 5 14.78 0.77 9.80
C GLU A 5 14.03 -0.53 10.07
N GLN A 6 13.74 -0.76 11.36
CA GLN A 6 12.96 -1.91 11.80
C GLN A 6 11.63 -1.89 11.03
N GLU A 7 11.39 -2.98 10.31
CA GLU A 7 10.15 -3.18 9.56
C GLU A 7 8.96 -3.06 10.52
N ARG A 8 8.11 -2.04 10.30
CA ARG A 8 6.92 -1.79 11.14
C ARG A 8 5.93 -2.95 11.01
N ASN A 9 5.52 -3.53 12.13
CA ASN A 9 4.46 -4.54 12.18
C ASN A 9 3.14 -3.91 12.60
N MET A 10 2.19 -3.96 11.68
CA MET A 10 0.88 -3.35 11.82
C MET A 10 -0.20 -4.38 12.18
N ALA A 11 -1.09 -3.99 13.09
CA ALA A 11 -2.36 -4.65 13.32
C ALA A 11 -3.51 -3.77 12.84
N VAL A 12 -4.35 -4.30 11.95
CA VAL A 12 -5.49 -3.59 11.36
C VAL A 12 -6.77 -4.03 12.03
N PHE A 13 -7.47 -3.07 12.63
CA PHE A 13 -8.78 -3.22 13.24
C PHE A 13 -9.79 -2.38 12.45
N CYS A 14 -10.75 -3.05 11.84
CA CYS A 14 -11.70 -2.41 10.94
C CYS A 14 -13.13 -2.45 11.50
N ASP A 15 -13.65 -1.28 11.82
CA ASP A 15 -15.07 -1.08 12.07
C ASP A 15 -15.77 -0.96 10.71
N PHE A 16 -16.23 -2.10 10.21
CA PHE A 16 -16.74 -2.18 8.86
C PHE A 16 -18.06 -1.43 8.70
N GLU A 17 -18.90 -1.41 9.75
CA GLU A 17 -20.19 -0.71 9.68
C GLU A 17 -20.00 0.79 9.55
N ASN A 18 -19.12 1.39 10.35
CA ASN A 18 -18.85 2.83 10.28
C ASN A 18 -18.32 3.23 8.90
N ILE A 19 -17.37 2.47 8.37
CA ILE A 19 -16.77 2.73 7.05
C ILE A 19 -17.77 2.52 5.91
N ALA A 20 -18.56 1.45 5.95
CA ALA A 20 -19.57 1.19 4.93
C ALA A 20 -20.66 2.28 4.91
N ILE A 21 -21.08 2.76 6.08
CA ILE A 21 -22.03 3.88 6.20
C ILE A 21 -21.42 5.16 5.63
N GLY A 22 -20.21 5.53 6.06
CA GLY A 22 -19.52 6.73 5.57
C GLY A 22 -19.27 6.70 4.06
N ALA A 23 -18.88 5.56 3.50
CA ALA A 23 -18.66 5.42 2.07
C ALA A 23 -19.96 5.56 1.26
N ARG A 24 -21.08 5.01 1.78
CA ARG A 24 -22.41 5.15 1.17
C ARG A 24 -22.89 6.60 1.19
N GLU A 25 -22.69 7.32 2.29
CA GLU A 25 -23.07 8.74 2.43
C GLU A 25 -22.26 9.63 1.48
N ALA A 26 -20.96 9.34 1.32
CA ALA A 26 -20.08 10.01 0.37
C ALA A 26 -20.32 9.61 -1.11
N LYS A 27 -21.33 8.76 -1.38
CA LYS A 27 -21.72 8.27 -2.73
C LYS A 27 -20.64 7.49 -3.48
N TYR A 28 -19.73 6.83 -2.75
CA TYR A 28 -18.80 5.91 -3.39
C TYR A 28 -19.52 4.60 -3.77
N SER A 29 -19.25 4.09 -4.98
CA SER A 29 -20.02 2.98 -5.56
C SER A 29 -19.86 1.65 -4.83
N LYS A 30 -18.73 1.45 -4.13
CA LYS A 30 -18.44 0.33 -3.21
C LYS A 30 -17.14 0.64 -2.45
N PHE A 31 -17.13 0.42 -1.14
CA PHE A 31 -15.90 0.45 -0.35
C PHE A 31 -14.98 -0.68 -0.81
N ASP A 32 -13.71 -0.34 -1.04
CA ASP A 32 -12.65 -1.27 -1.41
C ASP A 32 -11.51 -1.26 -0.39
N ILE A 33 -11.52 -2.27 0.46
CA ILE A 33 -10.49 -2.49 1.49
C ILE A 33 -9.10 -2.71 0.89
N LYS A 34 -8.99 -3.21 -0.36
CA LYS A 34 -7.70 -3.49 -1.00
C LYS A 34 -6.89 -2.20 -1.16
N LYS A 35 -7.55 -1.06 -1.44
CA LYS A 35 -6.90 0.27 -1.52
C LYS A 35 -6.27 0.69 -0.19
N VAL A 36 -6.95 0.42 0.93
CA VAL A 36 -6.42 0.67 2.27
C VAL A 36 -5.21 -0.21 2.53
N LEU A 37 -5.32 -1.52 2.26
CA LEU A 37 -4.20 -2.46 2.44
C LEU A 37 -2.99 -2.10 1.57
N GLU A 38 -3.18 -1.73 0.32
CA GLU A 38 -2.10 -1.29 -0.57
C GLU A 38 -1.33 -0.09 -0.01
N ARG A 39 -2.05 0.89 0.55
CA ARG A 39 -1.42 2.05 1.18
C ARG A 39 -0.63 1.66 2.43
N LEU A 40 -1.19 0.79 3.26
CA LEU A 40 -0.54 0.31 4.49
C LEU A 40 0.69 -0.55 4.19
N LEU A 41 0.65 -1.43 3.19
CA LEU A 41 1.75 -2.32 2.82
C LEU A 41 3.00 -1.59 2.32
N VAL A 42 2.90 -0.32 1.96
CA VAL A 42 4.06 0.55 1.69
C VAL A 42 4.78 0.89 3.00
N LYS A 43 4.03 1.13 4.08
CA LYS A 43 4.53 1.57 5.39
C LYS A 43 5.11 0.44 6.24
N GLY A 44 4.46 -0.71 6.26
CA GLY A 44 4.84 -1.82 7.14
C GLY A 44 4.32 -3.18 6.68
N SER A 45 4.62 -4.21 7.45
CA SER A 45 4.07 -5.56 7.32
C SER A 45 2.79 -5.65 8.13
N ILE A 46 1.71 -6.19 7.56
CA ILE A 46 0.45 -6.38 8.28
C ILE A 46 0.43 -7.79 8.87
N VAL A 47 0.48 -7.90 10.20
CA VAL A 47 0.53 -9.18 10.91
C VAL A 47 -0.83 -9.61 11.48
N VAL A 48 -1.74 -8.66 11.71
CA VAL A 48 -3.11 -8.93 12.18
C VAL A 48 -4.09 -8.11 11.34
N LYS A 49 -5.21 -8.73 10.96
CA LYS A 49 -6.33 -8.09 10.26
C LYS A 49 -7.64 -8.60 10.83
N LYS A 50 -8.39 -7.75 11.54
CA LYS A 50 -9.70 -8.07 12.09
C LYS A 50 -10.74 -7.07 11.61
N ALA A 51 -11.91 -7.56 11.25
CA ALA A 51 -13.03 -6.72 10.84
C ALA A 51 -14.27 -7.07 11.67
N TYR A 52 -14.91 -6.04 12.23
CA TYR A 52 -16.04 -6.16 13.16
C TYR A 52 -17.31 -5.67 12.45
N CYS A 53 -18.31 -6.54 12.38
CA CYS A 53 -19.55 -6.24 11.66
C CYS A 53 -20.68 -7.22 12.02
N ASP A 54 -21.94 -6.79 11.87
CA ASP A 54 -23.06 -7.70 11.64
C ASP A 54 -23.00 -8.19 10.18
N TRP A 55 -22.29 -9.29 9.95
CA TRP A 55 -22.05 -9.71 8.58
C TRP A 55 -23.28 -10.35 7.94
N ASP A 56 -24.31 -10.67 8.71
CA ASP A 56 -25.62 -11.01 8.16
C ASP A 56 -26.31 -9.83 7.47
N ARG A 57 -26.04 -8.60 7.92
CA ARG A 57 -26.49 -7.37 7.24
C ARG A 57 -25.59 -6.96 6.08
N TYR A 58 -24.31 -7.33 6.11
CA TYR A 58 -23.30 -6.95 5.10
C TYR A 58 -22.73 -8.14 4.31
N LYS A 59 -23.60 -9.09 3.93
CA LYS A 59 -23.22 -10.35 3.24
C LYS A 59 -22.42 -10.13 1.95
N ASP A 60 -22.74 -9.08 1.19
CA ASP A 60 -22.10 -8.78 -0.08
C ASP A 60 -20.61 -8.44 0.05
N PHE A 61 -20.16 -8.04 1.25
CA PHE A 61 -18.76 -7.69 1.51
C PHE A 61 -17.95 -8.82 2.16
N LYS A 62 -18.62 -9.89 2.65
CA LYS A 62 -17.94 -11.05 3.29
C LYS A 62 -16.85 -11.62 2.39
N ALA A 63 -17.17 -11.85 1.11
CA ALA A 63 -16.24 -12.45 0.15
C ALA A 63 -14.98 -11.59 -0.03
N GLN A 64 -15.16 -10.28 -0.26
CA GLN A 64 -14.05 -9.35 -0.46
C GLN A 64 -13.16 -9.24 0.79
N MET A 65 -13.74 -9.19 1.98
CA MET A 65 -12.99 -9.10 3.24
C MET A 65 -12.24 -10.41 3.53
N HIS A 66 -12.86 -11.56 3.26
CA HIS A 66 -12.23 -12.87 3.39
C HIS A 66 -11.07 -13.04 2.39
N GLU A 67 -11.25 -12.65 1.12
CA GLU A 67 -10.17 -12.62 0.11
C GLU A 67 -8.99 -11.74 0.54
N ALA A 68 -9.27 -10.66 1.27
CA ALA A 68 -8.26 -9.76 1.82
C ALA A 68 -7.58 -10.32 3.10
N ALA A 69 -7.92 -11.56 3.49
CA ALA A 69 -7.43 -12.28 4.66
C ALA A 69 -7.74 -11.59 5.99
N PHE A 70 -8.94 -10.99 6.11
CA PHE A 70 -9.44 -10.52 7.40
C PHE A 70 -10.09 -11.66 8.19
N GLU A 71 -9.81 -11.70 9.49
CA GLU A 71 -10.67 -12.41 10.45
C GLU A 71 -11.99 -11.64 10.58
N LEU A 72 -13.09 -12.30 10.21
CA LEU A 72 -14.43 -11.71 10.26
C LEU A 72 -15.05 -11.95 11.63
N ILE A 73 -15.09 -10.93 12.47
CA ILE A 73 -15.70 -10.97 13.80
C ILE A 73 -17.17 -10.60 13.68
N GLU A 74 -18.05 -11.56 13.97
CA GLU A 74 -19.50 -11.39 13.93
C GLU A 74 -20.00 -10.65 15.18
N ILE A 75 -20.72 -9.54 14.97
CA ILE A 75 -21.36 -8.74 16.02
C ILE A 75 -22.87 -8.67 15.74
N PRO A 76 -23.66 -9.66 16.19
CA PRO A 76 -25.07 -9.70 15.84
C PRO A 76 -25.87 -8.61 16.57
N HIS A 77 -26.69 -7.87 15.83
CA HIS A 77 -27.60 -6.87 16.40
C HIS A 77 -28.84 -7.52 17.05
N VAL A 78 -28.66 -8.20 18.19
CA VAL A 78 -29.76 -8.88 18.90
C VAL A 78 -30.74 -7.93 19.61
N ARG A 79 -30.38 -6.66 19.84
CA ARG A 79 -31.25 -5.59 20.38
C ARG A 79 -30.87 -4.23 19.78
N GLN A 80 -31.75 -3.23 19.89
CA GLN A 80 -31.55 -1.86 19.37
C GLN A 80 -30.21 -1.18 19.75
N SER A 81 -29.51 -1.68 20.77
CA SER A 81 -28.22 -1.16 21.28
C SER A 81 -26.97 -1.87 20.70
N GLY A 82 -27.08 -2.60 19.59
CA GLY A 82 -25.98 -3.42 19.03
C GLY A 82 -24.72 -2.65 18.58
N LYS A 83 -24.82 -1.34 18.31
CA LYS A 83 -23.69 -0.52 17.81
C LYS A 83 -22.49 -0.53 18.77
N ASN A 84 -22.71 -0.22 20.05
CA ASN A 84 -21.63 -0.21 21.05
C ASN A 84 -20.94 -1.57 21.23
N SER A 85 -21.56 -2.68 20.80
CA SER A 85 -20.97 -4.00 20.98
C SER A 85 -19.79 -4.22 20.05
N ALA A 86 -19.82 -3.67 18.84
CA ALA A 86 -18.70 -3.75 17.90
C ALA A 86 -17.51 -2.94 18.43
N ASP A 87 -17.77 -1.71 18.85
CA ASP A 87 -16.75 -0.78 19.35
C ASP A 87 -16.06 -1.35 20.59
N ILE A 88 -16.84 -1.78 21.59
CA ILE A 88 -16.31 -2.40 22.82
C ILE A 88 -15.47 -3.63 22.48
N ARG A 89 -15.96 -4.50 21.60
CA ARG A 89 -15.23 -5.72 21.24
C ARG A 89 -13.92 -5.40 20.53
N MET A 90 -13.92 -4.44 19.62
CA MET A 90 -12.71 -4.01 18.92
C MET A 90 -11.69 -3.40 19.89
N VAL A 91 -12.13 -2.55 20.83
CA VAL A 91 -11.26 -1.96 21.88
C VAL A 91 -10.61 -3.05 22.73
N VAL A 92 -11.38 -4.03 23.18
CA VAL A 92 -10.87 -5.14 24.01
C VAL A 92 -9.83 -5.95 23.25
N ASP A 93 -10.12 -6.35 22.00
CA ASP A 93 -9.20 -7.13 21.18
C ASP A 93 -7.91 -6.35 20.86
N ALA A 94 -8.00 -5.04 20.62
CA ALA A 94 -6.85 -4.19 20.31
C ALA A 94 -5.93 -4.02 21.53
N LEU A 95 -6.49 -3.79 22.72
CA LEU A 95 -5.72 -3.68 23.95
C LEU A 95 -5.10 -5.02 24.35
N ASP A 96 -5.83 -6.14 24.21
CA ASP A 96 -5.26 -7.48 24.43
C ASP A 96 -4.05 -7.74 23.51
N LEU A 97 -4.18 -7.40 22.22
CA LEU A 97 -3.06 -7.52 21.27
C LEU A 97 -1.87 -6.62 21.65
N CYS A 98 -2.15 -5.38 22.06
CA CYS A 98 -1.13 -4.42 22.50
C CYS A 98 -0.29 -4.96 23.67
N TYR A 99 -0.93 -5.66 24.62
CA TYR A 99 -0.25 -6.22 25.79
C TYR A 99 0.37 -7.60 25.55
N THR A 100 -0.18 -8.39 24.65
CA THR A 100 0.27 -9.79 24.44
C THR A 100 1.27 -9.96 23.30
N LYS A 101 1.32 -9.01 22.35
CA LYS A 101 2.16 -9.08 21.15
C LYS A 101 3.06 -7.84 21.04
N GLU A 102 4.15 -7.84 21.77
CA GLU A 102 5.11 -6.72 21.81
C GLU A 102 5.66 -6.32 20.44
N HIS A 103 5.83 -7.28 19.53
CA HIS A 103 6.34 -7.07 18.18
C HIS A 103 5.38 -6.28 17.27
N VAL A 104 4.14 -6.02 17.67
CA VAL A 104 3.21 -5.12 16.97
C VAL A 104 3.48 -3.70 17.47
N ASP A 105 4.09 -2.88 16.63
CA ASP A 105 4.46 -1.50 16.95
C ASP A 105 3.39 -0.49 16.49
N THR A 106 2.59 -0.84 15.49
CA THR A 106 1.65 0.07 14.84
C THR A 106 0.23 -0.49 14.84
N PHE A 107 -0.74 0.32 15.24
CA PHE A 107 -2.16 -0.03 15.23
C PHE A 107 -2.90 0.83 14.21
N VAL A 108 -3.63 0.17 13.31
CA VAL A 108 -4.44 0.84 12.29
C VAL A 108 -5.90 0.71 12.68
N ILE A 109 -6.56 1.84 12.94
CA ILE A 109 -7.98 1.92 13.28
C ILE A 109 -8.73 2.40 12.04
N VAL A 110 -9.45 1.50 11.38
CA VAL A 110 -10.27 1.82 10.21
C VAL A 110 -11.68 2.18 10.71
N SER A 111 -11.86 3.44 11.13
CA SER A 111 -13.13 4.05 11.55
C SER A 111 -13.03 5.58 11.49
N GLY A 112 -14.17 6.26 11.35
CA GLY A 112 -14.29 7.70 11.54
C GLY A 112 -14.79 8.12 12.93
N ASP A 113 -15.14 7.18 13.80
CA ASP A 113 -15.84 7.44 15.06
C ASP A 113 -14.94 8.03 16.16
N SER A 114 -15.38 9.11 16.81
CA SER A 114 -14.71 9.69 17.98
C SER A 114 -14.65 8.76 19.18
N ASP A 115 -15.54 7.77 19.26
CA ASP A 115 -15.61 6.83 20.40
C ASP A 115 -14.35 5.95 20.54
N PHE A 116 -13.52 5.87 19.48
CA PHE A 116 -12.21 5.22 19.54
C PHE A 116 -11.08 6.09 20.11
N SER A 117 -11.32 7.38 20.36
CA SER A 117 -10.29 8.29 20.90
C SER A 117 -9.62 7.77 22.19
N PRO A 118 -10.34 7.21 23.18
CA PRO A 118 -9.71 6.61 24.36
C PRO A 118 -8.80 5.42 24.04
N LEU A 119 -9.15 4.59 23.05
CA LEU A 119 -8.30 3.50 22.57
C LEU A 119 -7.02 4.06 21.97
N VAL A 120 -7.12 5.08 21.10
CA VAL A 120 -5.95 5.74 20.52
C VAL A 120 -5.03 6.29 21.60
N SER A 121 -5.57 7.02 22.58
CA SER A 121 -4.78 7.53 23.71
C SER A 121 -4.09 6.40 24.47
N LYS A 122 -4.77 5.28 24.71
CA LYS A 122 -4.20 4.16 25.46
C LYS A 122 -3.12 3.42 24.67
N LEU A 123 -3.27 3.25 23.36
CA LEU A 123 -2.24 2.67 22.50
C LEU A 123 -0.98 3.54 22.49
N ARG A 124 -1.14 4.86 22.36
CA ARG A 124 -0.03 5.83 22.42
C ARG A 124 0.66 5.85 23.77
N GLU A 125 -0.10 5.75 24.87
CA GLU A 125 0.45 5.58 26.23
C GLU A 125 1.36 4.33 26.33
N ASN A 126 1.08 3.30 25.53
CA ASN A 126 1.88 2.07 25.44
C ASN A 126 2.95 2.11 24.33
N ASN A 127 3.34 3.32 23.89
CA ASN A 127 4.36 3.55 22.88
C ASN A 127 4.08 2.83 21.55
N LYS A 128 2.79 2.78 21.16
CA LYS A 128 2.37 2.29 19.85
C LYS A 128 2.04 3.48 18.95
N GLU A 129 2.44 3.38 17.69
CA GLU A 129 2.02 4.31 16.65
C GLU A 129 0.57 3.99 16.25
N VAL A 130 -0.25 5.02 16.06
CA VAL A 130 -1.66 4.85 15.68
C VAL A 130 -1.97 5.55 14.37
N ILE A 131 -2.39 4.77 13.37
CA ILE A 131 -2.85 5.24 12.07
C ILE A 131 -4.37 5.15 12.03
N GLY A 132 -5.06 6.28 11.92
CA GLY A 132 -6.49 6.33 11.63
C GLY A 132 -6.75 6.20 10.14
N VAL A 133 -7.82 5.50 9.76
CA VAL A 133 -8.30 5.42 8.37
C VAL A 133 -9.80 5.66 8.34
N GLY A 134 -10.26 6.65 7.59
CA GLY A 134 -11.69 6.99 7.55
C GLY A 134 -12.10 7.81 6.33
N VAL A 135 -13.41 7.98 6.15
CA VAL A 135 -13.97 8.83 5.08
C VAL A 135 -14.01 10.27 5.56
N LYS A 136 -13.45 11.20 4.78
CA LYS A 136 -13.18 12.59 5.18
C LYS A 136 -14.40 13.32 5.77
N HIS A 137 -15.59 13.09 5.22
CA HIS A 137 -16.82 13.75 5.67
C HIS A 137 -17.55 13.02 6.81
N SER A 138 -17.06 11.85 7.20
CA SER A 138 -17.65 11.01 8.26
C SER A 138 -16.67 10.76 9.41
N SER A 139 -15.46 11.33 9.36
CA SER A 139 -14.44 11.23 10.40
C SER A 139 -14.45 12.45 11.31
N SER A 140 -14.42 12.23 12.62
CA SER A 140 -14.38 13.34 13.59
C SER A 140 -13.00 13.96 13.71
N ASP A 141 -12.95 15.28 13.87
CA ASP A 141 -11.70 16.02 14.13
C ASP A 141 -11.00 15.54 15.41
N LEU A 142 -11.77 15.07 16.40
CA LEU A 142 -11.24 14.54 17.66
C LEU A 142 -10.43 13.25 17.43
N LEU A 143 -10.96 12.31 16.65
CA LEU A 143 -10.24 11.09 16.32
C LEU A 143 -8.97 11.43 15.51
N ILE A 144 -9.11 12.27 14.49
CA ILE A 144 -8.02 12.68 13.61
C ILE A 144 -6.88 13.29 14.42
N ALA A 145 -7.18 14.21 15.34
CA ALA A 145 -6.18 14.88 16.17
C ALA A 145 -5.50 13.94 17.19
N ASN A 146 -6.14 12.84 17.55
CA ASN A 146 -5.58 11.86 18.50
C ASN A 146 -4.64 10.85 17.84
N CYS A 147 -4.79 10.58 16.54
CA CYS A 147 -3.91 9.68 15.79
C CYS A 147 -2.53 10.32 15.51
N ASP A 148 -1.51 9.49 15.27
CA ASP A 148 -0.20 9.95 14.81
C ASP A 148 -0.21 10.23 13.30
N GLU A 149 -0.99 9.45 12.54
CA GLU A 149 -1.29 9.68 11.13
C GLU A 149 -2.77 9.42 10.86
N PHE A 150 -3.38 10.15 9.93
CA PHE A 150 -4.74 9.88 9.45
C PHE A 150 -4.79 9.78 7.93
N ILE A 151 -5.26 8.64 7.41
CA ILE A 151 -5.39 8.35 5.98
C ILE A 151 -6.86 8.49 5.58
N TYR A 152 -7.16 9.46 4.72
CA TYR A 152 -8.50 9.61 4.17
C TYR A 152 -8.73 8.60 3.04
N TYR A 153 -9.79 7.81 3.17
CA TYR A 153 -10.20 6.85 2.16
C TYR A 153 -10.46 7.51 0.80
N ASP A 154 -11.01 8.73 0.81
CA ASP A 154 -11.26 9.57 -0.35
C ASP A 154 -10.01 9.77 -1.22
N ASP A 155 -8.85 9.93 -0.60
CA ASP A 155 -7.58 10.16 -1.31
C ASP A 155 -7.02 8.87 -1.93
N LEU A 156 -7.45 7.70 -1.45
CA LEU A 156 -7.06 6.40 -1.98
C LEU A 156 -7.89 5.99 -3.20
N VAL A 157 -9.13 6.45 -3.28
CA VAL A 157 -10.05 6.16 -4.40
C VAL A 157 -9.99 7.20 -5.51
N ARG A 158 -9.46 8.40 -5.23
CA ARG A 158 -9.18 9.41 -6.26
C ARG A 158 -8.02 8.91 -7.14
N GLU A 159 -8.31 8.59 -8.40
CA GLU A 159 -7.28 8.34 -9.40
C GLU A 159 -6.40 9.60 -9.53
N LYS A 160 -5.15 9.54 -9.07
CA LYS A 160 -4.16 10.54 -9.45
C LYS A 160 -3.99 10.43 -10.97
N PRO A 161 -4.22 11.49 -11.75
CA PRO A 161 -4.00 11.43 -13.20
C PRO A 161 -2.52 11.14 -13.44
N GLN A 162 -2.21 9.91 -13.86
CA GLN A 162 -0.88 9.57 -14.34
C GLN A 162 -0.60 10.48 -15.54
N LYS A 163 0.35 11.40 -15.41
CA LYS A 163 0.96 12.09 -16.55
C LYS A 163 1.80 11.08 -17.33
N ARG A 164 1.14 10.14 -18.02
CA ARG A 164 1.77 9.31 -19.05
C ARG A 164 2.05 10.21 -20.25
N GLY A 165 3.28 10.70 -20.35
CA GLY A 165 3.79 11.41 -21.50
C GLY A 165 3.55 10.60 -22.77
N THR A 166 2.65 11.11 -23.62
CA THR A 166 2.41 10.61 -24.96
C THR A 166 3.64 10.83 -25.82
N ARG A 167 4.52 9.84 -25.92
CA ARG A 167 5.55 9.85 -26.98
C ARG A 167 6.04 8.46 -27.37
N ARG A 168 5.16 7.63 -27.95
CA ARG A 168 5.61 6.53 -28.82
C ARG A 168 4.48 5.99 -29.71
N LYS A 169 4.10 6.79 -30.71
CA LYS A 169 3.48 6.31 -31.95
C LYS A 169 3.89 7.23 -33.10
N ALA A 170 5.12 7.10 -33.56
CA ALA A 170 5.53 7.46 -34.93
C ALA A 170 6.98 7.05 -35.14
N GLN A 171 7.20 5.79 -35.55
CA GLN A 171 8.20 5.37 -36.55
C GLN A 171 8.41 3.85 -36.44
N ALA A 172 7.48 3.10 -37.03
CA ALA A 172 7.72 1.74 -37.48
C ALA A 172 7.02 1.60 -38.83
N LYS A 173 7.74 1.92 -39.92
CA LYS A 173 7.43 1.48 -41.28
C LYS A 173 8.61 1.76 -42.22
N SER A 174 8.96 0.71 -42.98
CA SER A 174 10.09 0.52 -43.92
C SER A 174 11.41 0.16 -43.24
N ALA A 175 12.13 -0.92 -43.57
CA ALA A 175 12.18 -1.68 -44.81
C ALA A 175 12.45 -3.18 -44.58
N ARG A 176 12.07 -4.00 -45.58
CA ARG A 176 12.31 -5.44 -45.71
C ARG A 176 13.60 -5.72 -46.50
N ASP A 177 14.21 -6.87 -46.19
CA ASP A 177 15.04 -7.78 -47.01
C ASP A 177 16.58 -7.54 -47.18
N LYS A 178 17.41 -8.32 -46.47
CA LYS A 178 18.04 -9.60 -46.94
C LYS A 178 19.02 -10.24 -45.91
N LYS A 179 18.91 -11.57 -45.77
CA LYS A 179 19.83 -12.67 -45.36
C LYS A 179 21.35 -12.37 -45.21
N ASP A 180 22.19 -13.00 -44.36
CA ASP A 180 22.31 -14.41 -43.89
C ASP A 180 23.09 -14.53 -42.53
N VAL A 181 22.68 -15.51 -41.71
CA VAL A 181 23.40 -16.38 -40.72
C VAL A 181 24.58 -15.85 -39.85
N LYS A 182 24.34 -15.75 -38.52
CA LYS A 182 25.10 -16.49 -37.46
C LYS A 182 24.50 -16.30 -36.05
N GLU A 183 23.91 -17.37 -35.54
CA GLU A 183 24.09 -17.94 -34.19
C GLU A 183 24.39 -16.99 -33.02
N THR A 184 23.33 -16.56 -32.32
CA THR A 184 23.22 -16.61 -30.84
C THR A 184 21.74 -16.55 -30.48
N ALA A 185 21.25 -17.58 -29.80
CA ALA A 185 19.89 -17.64 -29.28
C ALA A 185 19.77 -16.74 -28.04
N GLU A 186 19.53 -15.44 -28.24
CA GLU A 186 18.83 -14.62 -27.26
C GLU A 186 17.33 -14.76 -27.56
N ALA A 187 16.63 -15.46 -26.68
CA ALA A 187 15.19 -15.55 -26.73
C ALA A 187 14.60 -14.16 -26.50
N GLU A 188 14.12 -13.53 -27.57
CA GLU A 188 13.24 -12.36 -27.49
C GLU A 188 12.00 -12.74 -26.66
N LEU A 189 11.97 -12.27 -25.42
CA LEU A 189 10.82 -12.36 -24.54
C LEU A 189 9.76 -11.33 -24.97
N PRO A 190 8.46 -11.61 -24.78
CA PRO A 190 7.41 -10.68 -25.17
C PRO A 190 7.54 -9.37 -24.37
N GLU A 191 7.62 -8.23 -25.07
CA GLU A 191 7.78 -6.87 -24.51
C GLU A 191 6.79 -6.53 -23.37
N ASP A 192 5.65 -7.23 -23.30
CA ASP A 192 4.59 -7.06 -22.29
C ASP A 192 4.99 -7.50 -20.87
N GLY A 193 5.92 -8.45 -20.72
CA GLY A 193 6.35 -8.95 -19.40
C GLY A 193 7.33 -8.02 -18.68
N SER A 194 8.29 -7.49 -19.44
CA SER A 194 9.31 -6.56 -18.97
C SER A 194 8.70 -5.21 -18.57
N GLN A 195 7.82 -4.65 -19.42
CA GLN A 195 7.14 -3.40 -19.11
C GLN A 195 6.31 -3.48 -17.82
N LYS A 196 5.62 -4.62 -17.56
CA LYS A 196 4.90 -4.83 -16.30
C LYS A 196 5.82 -4.81 -15.08
N GLY A 197 7.02 -5.40 -15.19
CA GLY A 197 8.01 -5.36 -14.11
C GLY A 197 8.46 -3.94 -13.80
N ILE A 198 8.74 -3.15 -14.84
CA ILE A 198 9.10 -1.73 -14.73
C ILE A 198 7.96 -0.94 -14.09
N ASP A 199 6.73 -1.10 -14.58
CA ASP A 199 5.54 -0.40 -14.08
C ASP A 199 5.32 -0.67 -12.58
N LEU A 200 5.52 -1.92 -12.13
CA LEU A 200 5.41 -2.31 -10.73
C LEU A 200 6.47 -1.63 -9.83
N VAL A 201 7.71 -1.56 -10.32
CA VAL A 201 8.83 -0.92 -9.61
C VAL A 201 8.61 0.57 -9.50
N VAL A 202 8.32 1.24 -10.62
CA VAL A 202 8.09 2.69 -10.66
C VAL A 202 6.90 3.07 -9.78
N GLY A 203 5.78 2.34 -9.89
CA GLY A 203 4.61 2.60 -9.04
C GLY A 203 4.86 2.34 -7.55
N THR A 204 5.80 1.46 -7.19
CA THR A 204 6.20 1.25 -5.79
C THR A 204 7.14 2.34 -5.31
N PHE A 205 8.08 2.78 -6.15
CA PHE A 205 8.96 3.90 -5.87
C PHE A 205 8.17 5.19 -5.62
N GLU A 206 7.24 5.55 -6.51
CA GLU A 206 6.38 6.73 -6.35
C GLU A 206 5.57 6.68 -5.05
N ALA A 207 5.09 5.50 -4.67
CA ALA A 207 4.35 5.31 -3.43
C ALA A 207 5.22 5.50 -2.19
N LEU A 208 6.48 5.03 -2.22
CA LEU A 208 7.47 5.27 -1.16
C LEU A 208 7.87 6.74 -1.07
N LEU A 209 8.08 7.40 -2.21
CA LEU A 209 8.44 8.82 -2.28
C LEU A 209 7.34 9.72 -1.71
N ALA A 210 6.09 9.42 -2.06
CA ALA A 210 4.93 10.13 -1.52
C ALA A 210 4.74 9.89 -0.01
N GLU A 211 5.24 8.77 0.52
CA GLU A 211 5.16 8.43 1.94
C GLU A 211 6.21 9.17 2.77
N ARG A 212 7.44 9.26 2.27
CA ARG A 212 8.59 9.85 2.97
C ARG A 212 8.79 11.36 2.75
N GLY A 213 7.89 12.02 2.03
CA GLY A 213 7.93 13.48 1.86
C GLY A 213 8.94 14.00 0.82
N GLY A 214 9.31 13.20 -0.19
CA GLY A 214 10.02 13.67 -1.39
C GLY A 214 11.55 13.88 -1.27
N ASP A 215 12.07 14.20 -0.09
CA ASP A 215 13.50 14.53 0.11
C ASP A 215 14.35 13.38 0.72
N GLU A 216 13.72 12.28 1.14
CA GLU A 216 14.46 11.13 1.67
C GLU A 216 15.00 10.21 0.57
N LYS A 217 16.22 9.70 0.80
CA LYS A 217 16.86 8.72 -0.08
C LYS A 217 16.10 7.40 -0.06
N ILE A 218 15.63 6.96 -1.22
CA ILE A 218 14.98 5.65 -1.36
C ILE A 218 16.01 4.64 -1.84
N TRP A 219 16.19 3.57 -1.07
CA TRP A 219 17.10 2.50 -1.43
C TRP A 219 16.38 1.44 -2.28
N GLY A 220 17.08 0.84 -3.24
CA GLY A 220 16.53 -0.22 -4.08
C GLY A 220 16.01 -1.42 -3.27
N SER A 221 16.65 -1.73 -2.13
CA SER A 221 16.19 -2.75 -1.19
C SER A 221 14.79 -2.43 -0.62
N MET A 222 14.53 -1.17 -0.27
CA MET A 222 13.25 -0.72 0.26
C MET A 222 12.13 -0.87 -0.79
N ILE A 223 12.42 -0.52 -2.04
CA ILE A 223 11.48 -0.74 -3.16
C ILE A 223 11.17 -2.22 -3.29
N LYS A 224 12.20 -3.08 -3.25
CA LYS A 224 12.02 -4.53 -3.34
C LYS A 224 11.18 -5.09 -2.20
N GLN A 225 11.43 -4.67 -0.96
CA GLN A 225 10.66 -5.10 0.22
C GLN A 225 9.20 -4.65 0.14
N ALA A 226 8.95 -3.37 -0.20
CA ALA A 226 7.59 -2.85 -0.39
C ALA A 226 6.86 -3.55 -1.54
N LEU A 227 7.55 -3.82 -2.65
CA LEU A 227 6.98 -4.51 -3.80
C LEU A 227 6.57 -5.94 -3.46
N LYS A 228 7.42 -6.68 -2.73
CA LYS A 228 7.10 -8.04 -2.28
C LYS A 228 5.95 -8.08 -1.27
N ARG A 229 5.80 -7.05 -0.42
CA ARG A 229 4.64 -6.93 0.49
C ARG A 229 3.34 -6.72 -0.28
N ARG A 230 3.35 -5.85 -1.29
CA ARG A 230 2.18 -5.55 -2.14
C ARG A 230 1.86 -6.68 -3.12
N ASN A 231 2.89 -7.37 -3.60
CA ASN A 231 2.79 -8.49 -4.54
C ASN A 231 3.70 -9.64 -4.08
N PRO A 232 3.24 -10.52 -3.17
CA PRO A 232 4.05 -11.63 -2.67
C PRO A 232 4.51 -12.63 -3.73
N GLY A 233 3.80 -12.71 -4.86
CA GLY A 233 4.18 -13.53 -6.01
C GLY A 233 5.23 -12.89 -6.93
N PHE A 234 5.68 -11.67 -6.64
CA PHE A 234 6.64 -10.96 -7.48
C PHE A 234 7.99 -11.70 -7.54
N ASN A 235 8.42 -11.98 -8.77
CA ASN A 235 9.71 -12.56 -9.08
C ASN A 235 10.24 -11.92 -10.36
N GLU A 236 11.44 -11.37 -10.29
CA GLU A 236 12.10 -10.65 -11.39
C GLU A 236 12.24 -11.49 -12.65
N SER A 237 12.45 -12.81 -12.49
CA SER A 237 12.58 -13.74 -13.60
C SER A 237 11.28 -13.91 -14.40
N TYR A 238 10.10 -13.78 -13.77
CA TYR A 238 8.81 -13.80 -14.48
C TYR A 238 8.59 -12.56 -15.34
N HIS A 239 9.39 -11.51 -15.09
CA HIS A 239 9.41 -10.28 -15.87
C HIS A 239 10.61 -10.21 -16.82
N GLY A 240 11.41 -11.27 -16.95
CA GLY A 240 12.53 -11.35 -17.89
C GLY A 240 13.87 -10.82 -17.33
N TYR A 241 13.96 -10.55 -16.03
CA TYR A 241 15.16 -9.99 -15.41
C TYR A 241 15.93 -11.04 -14.59
N LYS A 242 17.26 -11.00 -14.69
CA LYS A 242 18.16 -11.91 -13.94
C LYS A 242 18.30 -11.51 -12.47
N SER A 243 18.09 -10.23 -12.17
CA SER A 243 18.16 -9.67 -10.82
C SER A 243 17.29 -8.42 -10.67
N PHE A 244 17.00 -8.03 -9.43
CA PHE A 244 16.32 -6.77 -9.15
C PHE A 244 17.12 -5.56 -9.64
N SER A 245 18.44 -5.61 -9.52
CA SER A 245 19.34 -4.60 -10.06
C SER A 245 19.16 -4.42 -11.56
N SER A 246 19.07 -5.51 -12.33
CA SER A 246 18.84 -5.42 -13.79
C SER A 246 17.48 -4.81 -14.14
N LEU A 247 16.45 -5.03 -13.31
CA LEU A 247 15.15 -4.40 -13.48
C LEU A 247 15.18 -2.89 -13.17
N LEU A 248 15.90 -2.49 -12.12
CA LEU A 248 16.11 -1.07 -11.82
C LEU A 248 16.89 -0.37 -12.94
N GLU A 249 17.97 -0.99 -13.42
CA GLU A 249 18.82 -0.46 -14.49
C GLU A 249 18.02 -0.25 -15.78
N ASP A 250 17.11 -1.17 -16.09
CA ASP A 250 16.21 -1.05 -17.25
C ASP A 250 15.18 0.08 -17.06
N ALA A 251 14.60 0.23 -15.87
CA ALA A 251 13.75 1.37 -15.56
C ALA A 251 14.49 2.73 -15.70
N GLN A 252 15.79 2.77 -15.38
CA GLN A 252 16.65 3.93 -15.66
C GLN A 252 16.91 4.12 -17.15
N ALA A 253 17.19 3.05 -17.90
CA ALA A 253 17.38 3.12 -19.35
C ALA A 253 16.13 3.68 -20.07
N HIS A 254 14.95 3.43 -19.52
CA HIS A 254 13.68 3.99 -19.95
C HIS A 254 13.44 5.45 -19.48
N GLY A 255 14.35 6.03 -18.70
CA GLY A 255 14.27 7.40 -18.19
C GLY A 255 13.18 7.60 -17.14
N LEU A 256 12.76 6.54 -16.44
CA LEU A 256 11.70 6.60 -15.43
C LEU A 256 12.29 6.79 -14.02
N LEU A 257 13.52 6.35 -13.80
CA LEU A 257 14.24 6.45 -12.53
C LEU A 257 15.69 6.90 -12.79
N HIS A 258 16.34 7.41 -11.75
CA HIS A 258 17.78 7.61 -11.72
C HIS A 258 18.38 6.77 -10.58
N LEU A 259 19.50 6.11 -10.86
CA LEU A 259 20.19 5.21 -9.93
C LEU A 259 21.58 5.75 -9.61
N GLU A 260 21.82 6.00 -8.34
CA GLU A 260 23.14 6.30 -7.80
C GLU A 260 23.65 5.06 -7.05
N ARG A 261 24.82 4.54 -7.42
CA ARG A 261 25.39 3.37 -6.76
C ARG A 261 26.04 3.77 -5.45
N ASP A 262 25.65 3.12 -4.36
CA ASP A 262 26.26 3.35 -3.05
C ASP A 262 27.41 2.36 -2.83
N GLU A 263 28.64 2.88 -2.77
CA GLU A 263 29.85 2.06 -2.64
C GLU A 263 29.94 1.28 -1.32
N LYS A 264 29.21 1.70 -0.27
CA LYS A 264 29.24 1.07 1.06
C LYS A 264 28.33 -0.15 1.15
N SER A 265 27.14 -0.09 0.56
CA SER A 265 26.14 -1.16 0.58
C SER A 265 26.18 -2.03 -0.67
N GLY A 266 26.83 -1.57 -1.75
CA GLY A 266 26.81 -2.24 -3.06
C GLY A 266 25.44 -2.18 -3.76
N GLY A 267 24.47 -1.47 -3.19
CA GLY A 267 23.12 -1.28 -3.72
C GLY A 267 22.95 0.02 -4.49
N TYR A 268 21.70 0.32 -4.86
CA TYR A 268 21.31 1.55 -5.54
C TYR A 268 20.49 2.44 -4.61
N ILE A 269 20.81 3.73 -4.59
CA ILE A 269 19.91 4.81 -4.20
C ILE A 269 19.13 5.18 -5.47
N VAL A 270 17.82 5.29 -5.34
CA VAL A 270 16.88 5.53 -6.45
C VAL A 270 16.25 6.90 -6.25
N THR A 271 16.28 7.73 -7.29
CA THR A 271 15.63 9.04 -7.33
C THR A 271 14.72 9.15 -8.56
N ALA A 272 13.83 10.13 -8.55
CA ALA A 272 12.99 10.42 -9.71
C ALA A 272 13.87 10.89 -10.87
N ALA A 273 13.54 10.48 -12.09
CA ALA A 273 14.24 10.99 -13.26
C ALA A 273 14.05 12.51 -13.38
N GLU A 274 15.14 13.25 -13.57
CA GLU A 274 15.07 14.69 -13.80
C GLU A 274 14.26 14.97 -15.08
N VAL A 275 13.14 15.68 -14.93
CA VAL A 275 12.42 16.20 -16.10
C VAL A 275 13.32 17.29 -16.69
N ASN A 276 14.03 16.97 -17.77
CA ASN A 276 14.70 17.98 -18.58
C ASN A 276 13.64 18.90 -19.19
N THR A 277 13.20 19.92 -18.45
CA THR A 277 12.61 21.14 -19.00
C THR A 277 13.72 21.91 -19.70
N GLN A 278 14.14 21.44 -20.87
CA GLN A 278 14.91 22.25 -21.80
C GLN A 278 13.95 23.05 -22.68
N GLY A 279 13.98 24.38 -22.47
CA GLY A 279 13.90 25.41 -23.51
C GLY A 279 12.60 25.58 -24.26
#